data_AF-A0A3M1U2W8-F1
#
_entry.id   AF-A0A3M1U2W8-F1
#
_cell.length_a   1.000
_cell.length_b   1.000
_cell.length_c   1.000
_cell.angle_alpha   90.00
_cell.angle_beta   90.00
_cell.angle_gamma   90.00
#
_symmetry.space_group_name_H-M   'P 1'
#
loop_
_entity.id
_entity.type
_entity.pdbx_description
1 polymer ?
#
loop_
_entity_poly.entity_id
_entity_poly.type
_entity_poly.pdbx_seq_one_letter_code
_entity_poly.pdbx_strand_id
1 'polypeptide(L)'
;MAHHPTTIEPKLRGHIAYYDSPEALLEAAKKAREEGYSKMDALSPYHIEGLVEVLKQRDDRVPKFVLAGGVLGALGGFFLQVYVSAIDYPLNVGGRPDISWPAFIPITFESGVLAAALTALITMLTLNGLPRPYHEVFDAPGIERVTDDQFALYVMADDDKFDADATREFLASTGAVSIQEVIS
;
A
#
# COMPACT_ATOMS: atom_id res chain seq x y z
N MET A 1 -5.22 16.17 -43.09
CA MET A 1 -4.42 15.72 -41.95
C MET A 1 -4.85 14.30 -41.65
N ALA A 2 -4.03 13.31 -41.96
CA ALA A 2 -4.37 11.90 -41.79
C ALA A 2 -4.34 11.55 -40.30
N HIS A 3 -5.48 11.12 -39.76
CA HIS A 3 -5.50 10.42 -38.47
C HIS A 3 -4.72 9.12 -38.66
N HIS A 4 -3.54 9.03 -38.06
CA HIS A 4 -2.84 7.77 -37.87
C HIS A 4 -3.65 6.98 -36.83
N PRO A 5 -4.29 5.85 -37.17
CA PRO A 5 -4.83 4.99 -36.14
C PRO A 5 -3.64 4.45 -35.34
N THR A 6 -3.51 4.88 -34.10
CA THR A 6 -2.57 4.25 -33.16
C THR A 6 -3.09 2.83 -32.94
N THR A 7 -2.61 1.87 -33.71
CA THR A 7 -2.71 0.46 -33.36
C THR A 7 -1.91 0.30 -32.08
N ILE A 8 -2.60 0.29 -30.94
CA ILE A 8 -2.01 -0.10 -29.66
C ILE A 8 -1.71 -1.58 -29.83
N GLU A 9 -0.45 -1.91 -30.09
CA GLU A 9 -0.03 -3.31 -30.12
C GLU A 9 -0.17 -3.85 -28.69
N PRO A 10 -0.83 -5.01 -28.52
CA PRO A 10 -1.04 -5.60 -27.21
C PRO A 10 0.31 -5.84 -26.54
N LYS A 11 0.58 -5.15 -25.43
CA LYS A 11 1.83 -5.30 -24.68
C LYS A 11 1.59 -6.23 -23.49
N LEU A 12 2.33 -7.33 -23.44
CA LEU A 12 2.35 -8.23 -22.28
C LEU A 12 2.87 -7.49 -21.05
N ARG A 13 2.07 -7.50 -19.97
CA ARG A 13 2.36 -6.85 -18.69
C ARG A 13 2.76 -7.83 -17.60
N GLY A 14 2.41 -9.10 -17.76
CA GLY A 14 2.83 -10.17 -16.88
C GLY A 14 1.92 -11.40 -17.00
N HIS A 15 2.15 -12.35 -16.11
CA HIS A 15 1.29 -13.52 -15.93
C HIS A 15 0.64 -13.47 -14.56
N ILE A 16 -0.64 -13.81 -14.50
CA ILE A 16 -1.36 -14.02 -13.25
C ILE A 16 -1.73 -15.49 -13.11
N ALA A 17 -1.34 -16.10 -12.00
CA ALA A 17 -1.66 -17.49 -11.67
C ALA A 17 -2.66 -17.52 -10.51
N TYR A 18 -3.75 -18.26 -10.68
CA TYR A 18 -4.81 -18.40 -9.69
C TYR A 18 -4.66 -19.69 -8.88
N TYR A 19 -4.99 -19.62 -7.59
CA TYR A 19 -4.91 -20.70 -6.61
C TYR A 19 -6.20 -20.77 -5.78
N ASP A 20 -6.58 -21.97 -5.36
CA ASP A 20 -7.80 -22.22 -4.57
C ASP A 20 -7.58 -22.08 -3.05
N SER A 21 -6.34 -21.93 -2.58
CA SER A 21 -6.04 -21.82 -1.15
C SER A 21 -4.90 -20.83 -0.86
N PRO A 22 -4.92 -20.20 0.32
CA PRO A 22 -3.85 -19.26 0.72
C PRO A 22 -2.51 -19.97 0.91
N GLU A 23 -2.51 -21.24 1.35
CA GLU A 23 -1.28 -22.03 1.49
C GLU A 23 -0.65 -22.32 0.12
N ALA A 24 -1.46 -22.63 -0.90
CA ALA A 24 -0.97 -22.84 -2.25
C ALA A 24 -0.33 -21.57 -2.83
N LEU A 25 -0.97 -20.41 -2.62
CA LEU A 25 -0.39 -19.11 -2.99
C LEU A 25 0.94 -18.84 -2.26
N LEU A 26 0.99 -19.08 -0.95
CA LEU A 26 2.19 -18.85 -0.14
C LEU A 26 3.36 -19.73 -0.61
N GLU A 27 3.12 -21.01 -0.86
CA GLU A 27 4.14 -21.93 -1.36
C GLU A 27 4.57 -21.58 -2.79
N ALA A 28 3.65 -21.15 -3.65
CA ALA A 28 3.97 -20.66 -4.98
C ALA A 28 4.85 -19.40 -4.93
N ALA A 29 4.52 -18.43 -4.07
CA ALA A 29 5.29 -17.22 -3.88
C ALA A 29 6.71 -17.53 -3.35
N LYS A 30 6.86 -18.49 -2.43
CA LYS A 30 8.17 -18.94 -1.94
C LYS A 30 9.01 -19.55 -3.07
N LYS A 31 8.43 -20.48 -3.83
CA LYS A 31 9.10 -21.09 -5.00
C LYS A 31 9.51 -20.04 -6.02
N ALA A 32 8.62 -19.09 -6.33
CA ALA A 32 8.92 -18.02 -7.28
C ALA A 32 10.08 -17.13 -6.78
N ARG A 33 10.13 -16.88 -5.48
CA ARG A 33 11.23 -16.14 -4.85
C ARG A 33 12.55 -16.91 -4.88
N GLU A 34 12.52 -18.21 -4.60
CA GLU A 34 13.70 -19.10 -4.66
C GLU A 34 14.22 -19.24 -6.10
N GLU A 35 13.32 -19.29 -7.06
CA GLU A 35 13.62 -19.29 -8.48
C GLU A 35 14.25 -17.94 -8.90
N GLY A 36 14.01 -16.85 -8.17
CA GLY A 36 14.69 -15.57 -8.35
C GLY A 36 13.85 -14.47 -8.96
N TYR A 37 12.53 -14.68 -9.08
CA TYR A 37 11.61 -13.60 -9.42
C TYR A 37 11.58 -12.56 -8.29
N SER A 38 11.61 -11.29 -8.66
CA SER A 38 11.75 -10.16 -7.73
C SER A 38 10.58 -9.19 -7.75
N LYS A 39 9.96 -8.98 -8.92
CA LYS A 39 8.81 -8.11 -9.16
C LYS A 39 7.56 -8.95 -9.27
N MET A 40 7.02 -9.24 -8.10
CA MET A 40 5.79 -10.02 -7.95
C MET A 40 4.85 -9.29 -7.01
N ASP A 41 3.57 -9.52 -7.22
CA ASP A 41 2.53 -9.11 -6.29
C ASP A 41 1.59 -10.28 -6.02
N ALA A 42 1.02 -10.32 -4.82
CA ALA A 42 0.03 -11.33 -4.48
C ALA A 42 -1.29 -10.68 -4.15
N LEU A 43 -2.33 -11.14 -4.80
CA LEU A 43 -3.67 -10.64 -4.62
C LEU A 43 -4.46 -11.67 -3.81
N SER A 44 -4.99 -11.24 -2.68
CA SER A 44 -5.76 -12.08 -1.77
C SER A 44 -6.93 -11.29 -1.17
N PRO A 45 -8.07 -11.95 -0.88
CA PRO A 45 -9.24 -11.29 -0.30
C PRO A 45 -9.01 -10.85 1.16
N TYR A 46 -8.03 -11.44 1.83
CA TYR A 46 -7.64 -11.14 3.21
C TYR A 46 -6.14 -11.31 3.43
N HIS A 47 -5.67 -10.93 4.62
CA HIS A 47 -4.27 -11.02 5.00
C HIS A 47 -3.82 -12.48 5.20
N ILE A 48 -2.76 -12.87 4.51
CA ILE A 48 -2.12 -14.19 4.64
C ILE A 48 -0.80 -14.02 5.39
N GLU A 49 -0.66 -14.73 6.51
CA GLU A 49 0.54 -14.69 7.34
C GLU A 49 1.76 -15.22 6.56
N GLY A 50 2.89 -14.51 6.64
CA GLY A 50 4.14 -14.89 5.97
C GLY A 50 4.26 -14.45 4.51
N LEU A 51 3.17 -14.03 3.86
CA LEU A 51 3.19 -13.65 2.44
C LEU A 51 3.99 -12.36 2.20
N VAL A 52 3.86 -11.38 3.10
CA VAL A 52 4.58 -10.09 3.03
C VAL A 52 6.09 -10.31 3.16
N GLU A 53 6.51 -11.21 4.04
CA GLU A 53 7.90 -11.59 4.24
C GLU A 53 8.50 -12.26 3.00
N VAL A 54 7.72 -13.14 2.35
CA VAL A 54 8.13 -13.84 1.12
C VAL A 54 8.28 -12.86 -0.05
N LEU A 55 7.32 -11.95 -0.22
CA LEU A 55 7.36 -10.93 -1.27
C LEU A 55 8.39 -9.81 -0.98
N LYS A 56 8.89 -9.74 0.26
CA LYS A 56 9.79 -8.67 0.74
C LYS A 56 9.21 -7.26 0.58
N GLN A 57 7.89 -7.11 0.74
CA GLN A 57 7.17 -5.85 0.54
C GLN A 57 7.09 -4.98 1.82
N ARG A 58 7.94 -5.22 2.83
CA ARG A 58 7.89 -4.44 4.07
C ARG A 58 8.43 -3.02 3.86
N ASP A 59 7.57 -2.03 4.08
CA ASP A 59 7.94 -0.61 4.04
C ASP A 59 7.97 0.02 5.43
N ASP A 60 9.17 0.30 5.93
CA ASP A 60 9.38 0.96 7.24
C ASP A 60 9.28 2.50 7.17
N ARG A 61 8.88 3.08 6.04
CA ARG A 61 8.70 4.54 5.89
C ARG A 61 7.42 5.03 6.52
N VAL A 62 6.32 4.27 6.43
CA VAL A 62 5.01 4.68 6.98
C VAL A 62 5.11 5.06 8.47
N PRO A 63 5.67 4.24 9.36
CA PRO A 63 5.75 4.58 10.78
C PRO A 63 6.58 5.85 11.05
N LYS A 64 7.63 6.09 10.25
CA LYS A 64 8.50 7.28 10.40
C LYS A 64 7.76 8.56 10.07
N PHE A 65 6.98 8.57 8.99
CA PHE A 65 6.15 9.71 8.63
C PHE A 65 5.04 9.96 9.66
N VAL A 66 4.38 8.91 10.13
CA VAL A 66 3.34 9.01 11.17
C VAL A 66 3.90 9.62 12.46
N LEU A 67 5.08 9.16 12.90
CA LEU A 67 5.75 9.73 14.07
C LEU A 67 6.07 11.22 13.88
N ALA A 68 6.64 11.59 12.73
CA ALA A 68 6.93 12.99 12.42
C ALA A 68 5.66 13.85 12.41
N GLY A 69 4.59 13.37 11.78
CA GLY A 69 3.29 14.05 11.75
C GLY A 69 2.69 14.22 13.14
N GLY A 70 2.73 13.18 13.98
CA GLY A 70 2.24 13.25 15.36
C GLY A 70 3.01 14.22 16.23
N VAL A 71 4.35 14.24 16.13
CA VAL A 71 5.19 15.20 16.86
C VAL A 71 4.91 16.63 16.40
N LEU A 72 4.82 16.87 15.09
CA LEU A 72 4.51 18.20 14.55
C LEU A 72 3.10 18.66 14.94
N GLY A 73 2.12 17.76 14.95
CA GLY A 73 0.75 18.06 15.39
C GLY A 73 0.67 18.40 16.88
N ALA A 74 1.36 17.64 17.73
CA ALA A 74 1.43 17.91 19.16
C ALA A 74 2.14 19.26 19.44
N LEU A 75 3.30 19.50 18.83
CA LEU A 75 4.01 20.78 18.96
C LEU A 75 3.15 21.94 18.45
N GLY A 76 2.53 21.80 17.28
CA GLY A 76 1.64 22.79 16.71
C GLY A 76 0.45 23.11 17.62
N GLY A 77 -0.22 22.09 18.15
CA GLY A 77 -1.35 22.25 19.08
C GLY A 77 -0.93 22.91 20.40
N PHE A 78 0.24 22.55 20.94
CA PHE A 78 0.76 23.17 22.16
C PHE A 78 1.15 24.65 21.93
N PHE A 79 1.92 24.94 20.88
CA PHE A 79 2.35 26.30 20.58
C PHE A 79 1.19 27.23 20.19
N LEU A 80 0.18 26.71 19.51
CA LEU A 80 -1.03 27.48 19.20
C LEU A 80 -1.75 27.90 20.49
N GLN A 81 -1.88 26.99 21.46
CA GLN A 81 -2.51 27.31 22.75
C GLN A 81 -1.71 28.37 23.52
N VAL A 82 -0.39 28.21 23.59
CA VAL A 82 0.51 29.19 24.22
C VAL A 82 0.42 30.56 23.53
N TYR A 83 0.41 30.57 22.19
CA TYR A 83 0.30 31.79 21.41
C TYR A 83 -1.01 32.52 21.73
N VAL A 84 -2.15 31.83 21.68
CA VAL A 84 -3.46 32.44 21.94
C VAL A 84 -3.58 32.90 23.39
N SER A 85 -3.15 32.08 24.35
CA SER A 85 -3.37 32.34 25.78
C SER A 85 -2.42 33.35 26.40
N ALA A 86 -1.19 33.47 25.89
CA ALA A 86 -0.15 34.28 26.52
C ALA A 86 0.32 35.47 25.65
N ILE A 87 0.09 35.44 24.34
CA ILE A 87 0.63 36.45 23.41
C ILE A 87 -0.51 37.23 22.75
N ASP A 88 -1.41 36.54 22.06
CA ASP A 88 -2.43 37.17 21.22
C ASP A 88 -3.52 37.85 22.04
N TYR A 89 -4.13 37.11 22.99
CA TYR A 89 -5.22 37.62 23.79
C TYR A 89 -5.23 37.02 25.21
N PRO A 90 -4.36 37.52 26.10
CA PRO A 90 -4.28 37.03 27.47
C PRO A 90 -5.58 37.33 28.23
N LEU A 91 -6.23 36.27 28.71
CA LEU A 91 -7.49 36.31 29.43
C LEU A 91 -7.32 35.79 30.85
N ASN A 92 -7.72 36.60 31.84
CA ASN A 92 -7.82 36.14 33.21
C ASN A 92 -9.06 35.24 33.38
N VAL A 93 -8.87 33.93 33.25
CA VAL A 93 -9.92 32.92 33.46
C VAL A 93 -9.73 32.25 34.82
N GLY A 94 -10.45 32.74 35.83
CA GLY A 94 -10.45 32.16 37.17
C GLY A 94 -9.12 32.28 37.92
N GLY A 95 -8.33 33.33 37.64
CA GLY A 95 -7.07 33.64 38.33
C GLY A 95 -5.91 32.68 38.03
N ARG A 96 -6.03 31.84 36.99
CA ARG A 96 -4.99 30.90 36.60
C ARG A 96 -3.86 31.60 35.85
N PRO A 97 -2.64 31.03 35.82
CA PRO A 97 -1.56 31.53 34.98
C PRO A 97 -1.93 31.47 33.49
N ASP A 98 -1.50 32.47 32.72
CA ASP A 98 -1.72 32.56 31.27
C ASP A 98 -1.21 31.32 30.52
N ILE A 99 -0.13 30.69 31.02
CA ILE A 99 0.35 29.39 30.57
C ILE A 99 -0.06 28.32 31.59
N SER A 100 -1.26 27.79 31.42
CA SER A 100 -1.79 26.67 32.21
C SER A 100 -1.46 25.33 31.54
N TRP A 101 -0.16 24.98 31.49
CA TRP A 101 0.33 23.81 30.75
C TRP A 101 -0.40 22.48 31.02
N PRO A 102 -0.89 22.15 32.24
CA PRO A 102 -1.63 20.91 32.45
C PRO A 102 -2.97 20.88 31.72
N ALA A 103 -3.61 22.04 31.58
CA ALA A 103 -4.88 22.18 30.85
C ALA A 103 -4.70 22.05 29.33
N PHE A 104 -3.48 22.26 28.82
CA PHE A 104 -3.17 22.16 27.39
C PHE A 104 -2.87 20.73 26.93
N ILE A 105 -2.61 19.81 27.86
CA ILE A 105 -2.26 18.42 27.56
C ILE A 105 -3.34 17.71 26.73
N PRO A 106 -4.65 17.76 27.09
CA PRO A 106 -5.67 17.06 26.31
C PRO A 106 -5.71 17.54 24.86
N ILE A 107 -5.69 18.84 24.61
CA ILE A 107 -5.73 19.41 23.24
C ILE A 107 -4.45 19.07 22.47
N THR A 108 -3.30 19.11 23.14
CA THR A 108 -1.99 18.73 22.56
C THR A 108 -1.99 17.27 22.12
N PHE A 109 -2.52 16.38 22.97
CA PHE A 109 -2.66 14.96 22.68
C PHE A 109 -3.57 14.73 21.48
N GLU A 110 -4.78 15.31 21.47
CA GLU A 110 -5.72 15.16 20.37
C GLU A 110 -5.16 15.72 19.05
N SER A 111 -4.48 16.86 19.09
CA SER A 111 -3.82 17.45 17.92
C SER A 111 -2.73 16.53 17.36
N GLY A 112 -1.94 15.91 18.25
CA GLY A 112 -0.94 14.92 17.87
C GLY A 112 -1.55 13.66 17.25
N VAL A 113 -2.58 13.10 17.87
CA VAL A 113 -3.29 11.90 17.36
C VAL A 113 -3.95 12.18 16.01
N LEU A 114 -4.62 13.33 15.85
CA LEU A 114 -5.25 13.75 14.60
C LEU A 114 -4.21 13.88 13.47
N ALA A 115 -3.10 14.59 13.74
CA ALA A 115 -2.04 14.77 12.75
C ALA A 115 -1.36 13.44 12.38
N ALA A 116 -1.13 12.57 13.36
CA ALA A 116 -0.59 11.23 13.14
C ALA A 116 -1.52 10.39 12.25
N ALA A 117 -2.83 10.37 12.54
CA ALA A 117 -3.81 9.63 11.77
C ALA A 117 -3.95 10.13 10.31
N LEU A 118 -4.00 11.45 10.11
CA LEU A 118 -4.02 12.04 8.76
C LEU A 118 -2.74 11.72 8.00
N THR A 119 -1.58 11.82 8.66
CA THR A 119 -0.30 11.47 8.04
C THR A 119 -0.24 10.00 7.69
N ALA A 120 -0.77 9.10 8.54
CA ALA A 120 -0.85 7.67 8.26
C ALA A 120 -1.66 7.39 7.00
N LEU A 121 -2.85 8.00 6.88
CA LEU A 121 -3.71 7.87 5.72
C LEU A 121 -3.02 8.35 4.44
N ILE A 122 -2.50 9.58 4.45
CA ILE A 122 -1.85 10.18 3.28
C ILE A 122 -0.61 9.38 2.87
N THR A 123 0.21 8.97 3.85
CA THR A 123 1.43 8.20 3.59
C THR A 123 1.11 6.82 3.04
N MET A 124 0.12 6.12 3.59
CA MET A 124 -0.32 4.83 3.09
C MET A 124 -0.82 4.94 1.64
N LEU A 125 -1.67 5.93 1.35
CA LEU A 125 -2.17 6.14 0.00
C LEU A 125 -1.04 6.44 -0.97
N THR A 126 -0.16 7.39 -0.64
CA THR A 126 0.93 7.82 -1.54
C THR A 126 1.98 6.74 -1.77
N LEU A 127 2.40 5.99 -0.73
CA LEU A 127 3.39 4.93 -0.87
C LEU A 127 2.84 3.70 -1.60
N ASN A 128 1.53 3.43 -1.49
CA ASN A 128 0.85 2.40 -2.28
C ASN A 128 0.52 2.87 -3.72
N GLY A 129 0.83 4.12 -4.08
CA GLY A 129 0.53 4.67 -5.40
C GLY A 129 -0.95 4.95 -5.65
N LEU A 130 -1.74 5.14 -4.59
CA LEU A 130 -3.15 5.48 -4.63
C LEU A 130 -3.37 7.01 -4.61
N PRO A 131 -4.44 7.52 -5.24
CA PRO A 131 -5.50 6.80 -5.94
C PRO A 131 -5.07 6.34 -7.34
N ARG A 132 -5.27 5.04 -7.63
CA ARG A 132 -5.02 4.44 -8.94
C ARG A 132 -6.28 3.71 -9.42
N PRO A 133 -7.23 4.43 -10.05
CA PRO A 133 -8.51 3.86 -10.45
C PRO A 133 -8.39 2.73 -11.49
N TYR A 134 -7.33 2.73 -12.29
CA TYR A 134 -7.07 1.70 -13.29
C TYR A 134 -5.69 1.08 -13.06
N HIS A 135 -5.68 -0.25 -13.00
CA HIS A 135 -4.50 -1.09 -12.94
C HIS A 135 -4.66 -2.22 -13.96
N GLU A 136 -3.60 -2.56 -14.69
CA GLU A 136 -3.62 -3.49 -15.82
C GLU A 136 -4.12 -4.90 -15.42
N VAL A 137 -3.82 -5.33 -14.19
CA VAL A 137 -4.34 -6.56 -13.58
C VAL A 137 -5.87 -6.67 -13.59
N PHE A 138 -6.62 -5.55 -13.60
CA PHE A 138 -8.09 -5.60 -13.61
C PHE A 138 -8.69 -6.07 -14.93
N ASP A 139 -7.92 -6.09 -16.01
CA ASP A 139 -8.37 -6.64 -17.30
C ASP A 139 -8.13 -8.15 -17.41
N ALA A 140 -7.49 -8.77 -16.41
CA ALA A 140 -7.22 -10.20 -16.40
C ALA A 140 -8.52 -11.00 -16.17
N PRO A 141 -8.83 -12.02 -16.99
CA PRO A 141 -10.00 -12.87 -16.76
C PRO A 141 -9.95 -13.56 -15.39
N GLY A 142 -11.06 -13.51 -14.63
CA GLY A 142 -11.19 -14.17 -13.33
C GLY A 142 -10.72 -13.33 -12.14
N ILE A 143 -10.21 -12.11 -12.35
CA ILE A 143 -9.68 -11.25 -11.28
C ILE A 143 -10.76 -10.85 -10.27
N GLU A 144 -12.02 -10.78 -10.69
CA GLU A 144 -13.16 -10.45 -9.83
C GLU A 144 -13.29 -11.41 -8.63
N ARG A 145 -12.90 -12.67 -8.82
CA ARG A 145 -12.97 -13.71 -7.78
C ARG A 145 -11.89 -13.58 -6.73
N VAL A 146 -10.83 -12.82 -6.99
CA VAL A 146 -9.74 -12.59 -6.03
C VAL A 146 -10.20 -11.77 -4.82
N THR A 147 -11.30 -11.05 -4.96
CA THR A 147 -11.95 -10.35 -3.84
C THR A 147 -12.96 -11.20 -3.06
N ASP A 148 -13.23 -12.43 -3.51
CA ASP A 148 -14.21 -13.33 -2.91
C ASP A 148 -13.54 -14.62 -2.40
N ASP A 149 -13.22 -15.55 -3.30
CA ASP A 149 -12.83 -16.92 -2.96
C ASP A 149 -11.51 -17.41 -3.59
N GLN A 150 -10.85 -16.59 -4.42
CA GLN A 150 -9.61 -16.97 -5.11
C GLN A 150 -8.39 -16.18 -4.64
N PHE A 151 -7.22 -16.78 -4.85
CA PHE A 151 -5.92 -16.21 -4.54
C PHE A 151 -5.11 -16.12 -5.84
N ALA A 152 -4.32 -15.07 -6.02
CA ALA A 152 -3.54 -14.92 -7.24
C ALA A 152 -2.11 -14.44 -6.98
N LEU A 153 -1.18 -14.99 -7.75
CA LEU A 153 0.21 -14.50 -7.84
C LEU A 153 0.38 -13.82 -9.19
N TYR A 154 0.76 -12.55 -9.18
CA TYR A 154 1.04 -11.77 -10.36
C TYR A 154 2.56 -11.58 -10.51
N VAL A 155 3.12 -12.08 -11.61
CA VAL A 155 4.53 -11.90 -11.97
C VAL A 155 4.60 -10.87 -13.09
N MET A 156 5.28 -9.75 -12.84
CA MET A 156 5.34 -8.63 -13.77
C MET A 156 6.35 -8.88 -14.89
N ALA A 157 6.01 -8.43 -16.10
CA ALA A 157 6.87 -8.56 -17.28
C ALA A 157 8.12 -7.67 -17.25
N ASP A 158 8.21 -6.74 -16.30
CA ASP A 158 9.37 -5.88 -16.11
C ASP A 158 10.41 -6.50 -15.14
N ASP A 159 10.20 -7.73 -14.67
CA ASP A 159 11.17 -8.50 -13.90
C ASP A 159 12.32 -8.99 -14.80
N ASP A 160 13.56 -8.93 -14.30
CA ASP A 160 14.74 -9.32 -15.06
C ASP A 160 14.74 -10.83 -15.43
N LYS A 161 14.04 -11.67 -14.66
CA LYS A 161 13.90 -13.11 -14.91
C LYS A 161 12.67 -13.45 -15.76
N PHE A 162 11.82 -12.48 -16.07
CA PHE A 162 10.58 -12.76 -16.80
C PHE A 162 10.85 -13.20 -18.24
N ASP A 163 10.32 -14.36 -18.59
CA ASP A 163 10.17 -14.84 -19.97
C ASP A 163 8.77 -15.40 -20.12
N ALA A 164 8.06 -15.02 -21.17
CA ALA A 164 6.63 -15.30 -21.28
C ALA A 164 6.32 -16.81 -21.23
N ASP A 165 7.11 -17.65 -21.90
CA ASP A 165 6.87 -19.08 -21.96
C ASP A 165 7.40 -19.78 -20.72
N ALA A 166 8.63 -19.46 -20.31
CA ALA A 166 9.27 -20.11 -19.15
C ALA A 166 8.57 -19.74 -17.83
N THR A 167 8.12 -18.49 -17.66
CA THR A 167 7.36 -18.07 -16.49
C THR A 167 5.99 -18.75 -16.44
N ARG A 168 5.33 -18.93 -17.58
CA ARG A 168 4.05 -19.66 -17.64
C ARG A 168 4.23 -21.13 -17.26
N GLU A 169 5.24 -21.80 -17.79
CA GLU A 169 5.56 -23.20 -17.44
C GLU A 169 5.92 -23.33 -15.96
N PHE A 170 6.73 -22.41 -15.45
CA PHE A 170 7.06 -22.34 -14.03
C PHE A 170 5.80 -22.20 -13.17
N LEU A 171 4.92 -21.24 -13.47
CA LEU A 171 3.68 -21.04 -12.72
C LEU A 171 2.77 -22.28 -12.77
N ALA A 172 2.72 -22.99 -13.90
CA ALA A 172 1.98 -24.24 -14.01
C ALA A 172 2.53 -25.32 -13.07
N SER A 173 3.86 -25.38 -12.89
CA SER A 173 4.52 -26.31 -11.96
C SER A 173 4.22 -26.03 -10.47
N THR A 174 3.73 -24.82 -10.14
CA THR A 174 3.41 -24.44 -8.76
C THR A 174 2.03 -24.92 -8.28
N GLY A 175 1.24 -25.56 -9.15
CA GLY A 175 -0.12 -26.01 -8.82
C GLY A 175 -1.19 -24.95 -9.05
N ALA A 176 -0.95 -24.00 -9.96
CA ALA A 176 -1.94 -23.01 -10.36
C ALA A 176 -3.16 -23.68 -11.03
N VAL A 177 -4.35 -23.23 -10.67
CA VAL A 177 -5.64 -23.69 -11.22
C VAL A 177 -5.82 -23.17 -12.64
N SER A 178 -5.43 -21.92 -12.86
CA SER A 178 -5.40 -21.30 -14.18
C SER A 178 -4.35 -20.20 -14.23
N ILE A 179 -3.84 -19.93 -15.43
CA ILE A 179 -2.83 -18.90 -15.67
C ILE A 179 -3.35 -18.04 -16.81
N GLN A 180 -3.37 -16.73 -16.61
CA GLN A 180 -3.82 -15.75 -17.60
C GLN A 180 -2.70 -14.76 -17.90
N GLU A 181 -2.69 -14.29 -19.14
CA GLU A 181 -1.80 -13.23 -19.60
C GLU A 181 -2.47 -11.89 -19.31
N VAL A 182 -1.73 -10.98 -18.67
CA VAL A 182 -2.18 -9.61 -18.47
C VAL A 182 -1.65 -8.77 -19.61
N ILE A 183 -2.54 -8.21 -20.43
CA ILE A 183 -2.20 -7.47 -21.65
C ILE A 183 -2.82 -6.08 -21.54
N SER A 184 -2.11 -5.06 -22.01
CA SER A 184 -2.56 -3.67 -22.10
C SER A 184 -2.40 -3.10 -23.50
#